data_AF-A0A814XJZ7-F1
#
_entry.id   AF-A0A814XJZ7-F1
#
_cell.length_a   1.000
_cell.length_b   1.000
_cell.length_c   1.000
_cell.angle_alpha   90.00
_cell.angle_beta   90.00
_cell.angle_gamma   90.00
#
_symmetry.space_group_name_H-M   'P 1'
#
loop_
_entity.id
_entity.type
_entity.pdbx_description
1 polymer ?
#
loop_
_entity_poly.entity_id
_entity_poly.type
_entity_poly.pdbx_seq_one_letter_code
_entity_poly.pdbx_strand_id
1 'polypeptide(L)'
;MGLLSLLRKLRSNPQDELRILLLGLDNAGKELSELLEEEKLVNVPLLVFANKQDLLNAATSSEITDGLALHTIRDRSWQIQGCSAYTQEGVKDGLEWVSKTVKSTRK
;
A
#
# COMPACT_ATOMS: atom_id res chain seq x y z
N MET A 1 14.30 -10.44 12.04
CA MET A 1 13.67 -10.74 10.73
C MET A 1 12.63 -9.66 10.42
N GLY A 2 13.07 -8.43 10.12
CA GLY A 2 12.17 -7.27 10.05
C GLY A 2 11.57 -7.00 8.66
N LEU A 3 10.70 -5.99 8.58
CA LEU A 3 10.08 -5.50 7.34
C LEU A 3 11.09 -5.32 6.19
N LEU A 4 12.30 -4.82 6.47
CA LEU A 4 13.37 -4.67 5.48
C LEU A 4 13.77 -6.00 4.79
N SER A 5 13.73 -7.12 5.52
CA SER A 5 14.03 -8.43 4.95
C SER A 5 12.90 -8.95 4.05
N LEU A 6 11.65 -8.59 4.36
CA LEU A 6 10.48 -8.90 3.54
C LEU A 6 10.44 -8.02 2.27
N LEU A 7 10.77 -6.73 2.40
CA LEU A 7 10.87 -5.80 1.27
C LEU A 7 11.95 -6.26 0.27
N ARG A 8 13.11 -6.73 0.77
CA ARG A 8 14.14 -7.34 -0.10
C ARG A 8 13.66 -8.60 -0.81
N LYS A 9 12.82 -9.41 -0.17
CA LYS A 9 12.21 -10.59 -0.81
C LYS A 9 11.21 -10.22 -1.90
N LEU A 10 10.45 -9.13 -1.73
CA LEU A 10 9.54 -8.64 -2.76
C LEU A 10 10.30 -8.02 -3.93
N ARG A 11 11.43 -7.36 -3.68
CA ARG A 11 12.37 -6.88 -4.69
C ARG A 11 13.36 -7.98 -5.11
N SER A 12 12.86 -9.18 -5.42
CA SER A 12 13.70 -10.29 -5.90
C SER A 12 14.07 -10.16 -7.38
N ASN A 13 13.33 -9.35 -8.15
CA ASN A 13 13.53 -9.16 -9.58
C ASN A 13 13.91 -7.69 -9.86
N PRO A 14 14.93 -7.41 -10.70
CA PRO A 14 15.36 -6.04 -11.01
C PRO A 14 14.30 -5.18 -11.70
N GLN A 15 13.30 -5.81 -12.33
CA GLN A 15 12.16 -5.14 -12.99
C GLN A 15 10.95 -4.92 -12.06
N ASP A 16 11.01 -5.38 -10.80
CA ASP A 16 9.99 -5.08 -9.79
C ASP A 16 10.23 -3.68 -9.22
N GLU A 17 9.63 -2.67 -9.84
CA GLU A 17 9.67 -1.29 -9.35
C GLU A 17 8.72 -1.14 -8.14
N LEU A 18 9.27 -1.31 -6.94
CA LEU A 18 8.55 -1.07 -5.69
C LEU A 18 8.73 0.38 -5.25
N ARG A 19 7.68 1.19 -5.40
CA ARG A 19 7.66 2.57 -4.87
C ARG A 19 6.92 2.59 -3.54
N ILE A 20 7.58 3.07 -2.49
CA ILE A 20 6.98 3.25 -1.16
C ILE A 20 6.74 4.74 -0.97
N LEU A 21 5.48 5.11 -0.75
CA LEU A 21 5.09 6.47 -0.42
C LEU A 21 4.59 6.52 1.03
N LEU A 22 5.05 7.50 1.80
CA LEU A 22 4.58 7.77 3.15
C LEU A 22 3.79 9.08 3.10
N LEU A 23 2.48 9.00 3.29
CA LEU A 23 1.59 10.15 3.24
C LEU A 23 1.06 10.50 4.64
N GLY A 24 1.06 11.79 4.96
CA GLY A 24 0.29 12.34 6.09
C GLY A 24 -1.13 12.68 5.64
N LEU A 25 -2.13 12.36 6.46
CA LEU A 25 -3.56 12.42 6.09
C LEU A 25 -4.00 13.77 5.50
N ASP A 26 -3.39 14.88 5.92
CA ASP A 26 -3.86 16.24 5.62
C ASP A 26 -3.76 16.65 4.13
N ASN A 27 -3.04 15.91 3.30
CA ASN A 27 -2.98 16.13 1.84
C ASN A 27 -2.80 14.83 1.03
N ALA A 28 -2.96 13.68 1.69
CA ALA A 28 -2.59 12.38 1.15
C ALA A 28 -3.37 11.99 -0.10
N GLY A 29 -4.66 12.32 -0.19
CA GLY A 29 -5.49 11.95 -1.34
C GLY A 29 -5.05 12.62 -2.65
N LYS A 30 -4.67 13.90 -2.58
CA LYS A 30 -4.21 14.66 -3.76
C LYS A 30 -2.84 14.17 -4.22
N GLU A 31 -1.88 14.04 -3.31
CA GLU A 31 -0.53 13.54 -3.62
C GLU A 31 -0.58 12.11 -4.16
N LEU A 32 -1.45 11.26 -3.60
CA LEU A 32 -1.68 9.92 -4.12
C LEU A 32 -2.22 9.96 -5.54
N SER A 33 -3.22 10.81 -5.82
CA SER A 33 -3.82 10.91 -7.14
C SER A 33 -2.80 11.37 -8.19
N GLU A 34 -2.06 12.44 -7.91
CA GLU A 34 -0.99 12.95 -8.79
C GLU A 34 0.10 11.88 -9.05
N LEU A 35 0.43 11.09 -8.03
CA LEU A 35 1.39 10.00 -8.18
C LEU A 35 0.85 8.88 -9.08
N LEU A 36 -0.41 8.48 -8.89
CA LEU A 36 -1.00 7.37 -9.64
C LEU A 36 -1.21 7.71 -11.13
N GLU A 37 -1.23 8.99 -11.49
CA GLU A 37 -1.26 9.50 -12.86
C GLU A 37 0.09 9.36 -13.60
N GLU A 38 1.20 9.07 -12.91
CA GLU A 38 2.48 8.80 -13.57
C GLU A 38 2.39 7.56 -14.49
N GLU A 39 2.85 7.68 -15.75
CA GLU A 39 2.81 6.58 -16.74
C GLU A 39 3.46 5.28 -16.24
N LYS A 40 4.50 5.39 -15.40
CA LYS A 40 5.21 4.25 -14.81
C LYS A 40 4.37 3.44 -13.83
N LEU A 41 3.32 4.04 -13.29
CA LEU A 41 2.44 3.42 -12.30
C LEU A 41 1.12 2.94 -12.90
N VAL A 42 0.89 3.12 -14.19
CA VAL A 42 -0.30 2.60 -14.87
C VAL A 42 -0.40 1.08 -14.68
N ASN A 43 -1.58 0.59 -14.29
CA ASN A 43 -1.88 -0.81 -13.98
C ASN A 43 -1.08 -1.42 -12.81
N VAL A 44 -0.29 -0.65 -12.06
CA VAL A 44 0.45 -1.16 -10.91
C VAL A 44 -0.50 -1.27 -9.70
N PRO A 45 -0.61 -2.44 -9.04
CA PRO A 45 -1.46 -2.61 -7.86
C PRO A 45 -1.05 -1.70 -6.70
N LEU A 46 -2.04 -1.18 -5.98
CA LEU A 46 -1.84 -0.28 -4.85
C LEU A 46 -2.15 -0.97 -3.51
N LEU A 47 -1.16 -1.08 -2.63
CA LEU A 47 -1.38 -1.47 -1.23
C LEU A 47 -1.25 -0.25 -0.33
N VAL A 48 -2.28 0.01 0.47
CA VAL A 48 -2.26 1.05 1.51
C VAL A 48 -2.12 0.39 2.87
N PHE A 49 -1.05 0.69 3.59
CA PHE A 49 -0.91 0.29 5.00
C PHE A 49 -1.51 1.35 5.92
N ALA A 50 -2.64 1.04 6.52
CA ALA A 50 -3.21 1.82 7.62
C ALA A 50 -2.38 1.54 8.89
N ASN A 51 -1.25 2.23 9.03
CA ASN A 51 -0.28 1.98 10.09
C ASN A 51 -0.72 2.60 11.43
N LYS A 52 -0.08 2.15 12.53
CA LYS A 52 -0.30 2.58 13.91
C LYS A 52 -1.63 2.15 14.53
N GLN A 53 -2.21 1.04 14.07
CA GLN A 53 -3.46 0.48 14.62
C GLN A 53 -3.33 0.03 16.10
N ASP A 54 -2.13 0.04 16.66
CA ASP A 54 -1.87 -0.14 18.10
C ASP A 54 -2.28 1.07 18.95
N LEU A 55 -2.53 2.23 18.34
CA LEU A 55 -2.93 3.44 19.05
C LEU A 55 -4.45 3.57 19.14
N LEU A 56 -4.96 3.98 20.31
CA LEU A 56 -6.41 4.16 20.55
C LEU A 56 -7.06 5.22 19.64
N ASN A 57 -6.28 6.18 19.15
CA ASN A 57 -6.73 7.25 18.25
C ASN A 57 -6.36 6.99 16.78
N ALA A 58 -6.03 5.74 16.43
CA ALA A 58 -5.74 5.39 15.05
C ALA A 58 -7.00 5.54 14.19
N ALA A 59 -6.83 6.16 13.01
CA ALA A 59 -7.88 6.19 12.01
C ALA A 59 -8.18 4.76 11.53
N THR A 60 -9.45 4.45 11.38
CA THR A 60 -9.92 3.17 10.84
C THR A 60 -9.60 3.05 9.37
N SER A 61 -9.60 1.82 8.85
CA SER A 61 -9.45 1.57 7.42
C SER A 61 -10.52 2.29 6.57
N SER A 62 -11.74 2.44 7.09
CA SER A 62 -12.81 3.16 6.39
C SER A 62 -12.49 4.65 6.26
N GLU A 63 -12.09 5.29 7.37
CA GLU A 63 -11.76 6.72 7.38
C GLU A 63 -10.59 7.03 6.44
N ILE A 64 -9.57 6.17 6.41
CA ILE A 64 -8.43 6.32 5.50
C ILE A 64 -8.87 6.09 4.04
N THR A 65 -9.76 5.13 3.79
CA THR A 65 -10.29 4.86 2.44
C THR A 65 -11.04 6.07 1.90
N ASP A 66 -11.83 6.73 2.73
CA ASP A 66 -12.57 7.94 2.38
C ASP A 66 -11.64 9.14 2.22
N GLY A 67 -10.71 9.34 3.17
CA GLY A 67 -9.74 10.45 3.13
C GLY A 67 -8.77 10.39 1.94
N LEU A 68 -8.45 9.18 1.45
CA LEU A 68 -7.64 8.97 0.25
C LEU A 68 -8.48 8.82 -1.03
N ALA A 69 -9.81 8.86 -0.91
CA ALA A 69 -10.74 8.61 -2.00
C ALA A 69 -10.44 7.32 -2.80
N LEU A 70 -10.01 6.24 -2.14
CA LEU A 70 -9.58 5.00 -2.83
C LEU A 70 -10.71 4.38 -3.67
N HIS A 71 -11.96 4.61 -3.28
CA HIS A 71 -13.15 4.18 -4.01
C HIS A 71 -13.27 4.79 -5.43
N THR A 72 -12.57 5.88 -5.70
CA THR A 72 -12.51 6.52 -7.04
C THR A 72 -11.56 5.80 -7.99
N ILE A 73 -10.59 5.05 -7.46
CA ILE A 73 -9.57 4.34 -8.22
C ILE A 73 -10.21 3.08 -8.85
N ARG A 74 -10.25 3.03 -10.18
CA ARG A 74 -10.87 1.92 -10.95
C ARG A 74 -9.94 1.31 -12.01
N ASP A 75 -8.80 1.94 -12.26
CA ASP A 75 -7.80 1.55 -13.26
C ASP A 75 -6.86 0.44 -12.77
N ARG A 76 -6.90 0.10 -11.47
CA ARG A 76 -6.02 -0.88 -10.84
C ARG A 76 -6.69 -1.57 -9.66
N SER A 77 -6.12 -2.72 -9.27
CA SER A 77 -6.47 -3.37 -8.01
C SER A 77 -5.84 -2.62 -6.85
N TRP A 78 -6.62 -2.33 -5.81
CA TRP A 78 -6.12 -1.74 -4.58
C TRP A 78 -6.61 -2.52 -3.35
N GLN A 79 -5.84 -2.45 -2.26
CA GLN A 79 -6.23 -2.98 -0.95
C GLN A 79 -5.71 -2.08 0.16
N ILE A 80 -6.52 -1.94 1.22
CA ILE A 80 -6.09 -1.35 2.48
C ILE A 80 -5.87 -2.45 3.53
N GLN A 81 -4.76 -2.37 4.26
CA GLN A 81 -4.40 -3.31 5.32
C GLN A 81 -4.06 -2.54 6.60
N GLY A 82 -4.86 -2.75 7.64
CA GLY A 82 -4.50 -2.31 8.99
C GLY A 82 -3.22 -2.99 9.44
N CYS A 83 -2.27 -2.21 9.94
CA CYS A 83 -1.03 -2.76 10.47
C CYS A 83 -0.48 -1.93 11.64
N SER A 84 0.40 -2.55 12.41
CA SER A 84 1.29 -1.84 13.32
C SER A 84 2.72 -2.19 12.96
N ALA A 85 3.49 -1.20 12.53
CA ALA A 85 4.91 -1.38 12.30
C ALA A 85 5.69 -1.74 13.59
N TYR A 86 5.15 -1.39 14.77
CA TYR A 86 5.76 -1.69 16.07
C TYR A 86 5.52 -3.14 16.48
N THR A 87 4.27 -3.62 16.47
CA THR A 87 3.95 -5.01 16.81
C THR A 87 4.18 -5.98 15.64
N GLN A 88 4.36 -5.45 14.42
CA GLN A 88 4.49 -6.15 13.14
C GLN A 88 3.20 -6.85 12.67
N GLU A 89 2.08 -6.61 13.34
CA GLU A 89 0.77 -7.14 12.97
C GLU A 89 0.28 -6.56 11.64
N GLY A 90 -0.37 -7.38 10.81
CA GLY A 90 -0.95 -7.00 9.51
C GLY A 90 0.05 -6.73 8.39
N VAL A 91 1.33 -6.55 8.69
CA VAL A 91 2.38 -6.29 7.70
C VAL A 91 2.54 -7.47 6.74
N LYS A 92 2.60 -8.70 7.27
CA LYS A 92 2.80 -9.91 6.46
C LYS A 92 1.62 -10.13 5.50
N ASP A 93 0.41 -9.90 5.97
CA ASP A 93 -0.82 -10.13 5.21
C ASP A 93 -0.92 -9.18 4.01
N GLY A 94 -0.62 -7.90 4.22
CA GLY A 94 -0.57 -6.92 3.14
C GLY A 94 0.50 -7.27 2.08
N LEU A 95 1.68 -7.72 2.52
CA LEU A 95 2.74 -8.13 1.59
C LEU A 95 2.40 -9.40 0.81
N GLU A 96 1.69 -10.34 1.45
CA GLU A 96 1.20 -11.55 0.78
C GLU A 96 0.19 -11.19 -0.32
N TRP A 97 -0.70 -10.22 -0.06
CA TRP A 97 -1.59 -9.70 -1.09
C TRP A 97 -0.82 -9.12 -2.27
N VAL A 98 0.15 -8.23 -2.05
CA VAL A 98 0.97 -7.65 -3.13
C VAL A 98 1.65 -8.76 -3.94
N SER A 99 2.24 -9.76 -3.28
CA SER A 99 2.91 -10.86 -3.97
C SER A 99 1.96 -11.66 -4.87
N LYS A 100 0.72 -11.88 -4.44
CA LYS A 100 -0.31 -12.56 -5.24
C LYS A 100 -0.79 -11.68 -6.39
N THR A 101 -1.08 -10.41 -6.13
CA THR A 101 -1.63 -9.48 -7.12
C THR A 101 -0.62 -9.17 -8.21
N VAL A 102 0.65 -8.87 -7.87
CA VAL A 102 1.71 -8.62 -8.86
C VAL A 102 1.93 -9.83 -9.78
N LYS A 103 1.88 -11.07 -9.23
CA LYS A 103 1.97 -12.29 -10.05
C LYS A 103 0.77 -12.46 -10.99
N SER A 104 -0.40 -12.00 -10.58
CA SER A 104 -1.61 -12.03 -11.41
C SER A 104 -1.56 -10.98 -12.52
N THR A 105 -1.08 -9.77 -12.24
CA THR A 105 -0.95 -8.67 -13.23
C THR A 105 0.11 -8.96 -14.29
N ARG A 106 1.09 -9.83 -14.00
CA ARG A 106 2.15 -10.25 -14.93
C ARG A 106 1.76 -11.35 -15.92
N LYS A 107 0.53 -11.88 -15.86
CA LYS A 107 0.01 -12.83 -16.86
C LYS A 107 -0.62 -12.10 -18.04
#